data_AF-A0A6C0KN40-F1
#
_entry.id   AF-A0A6C0KN40-F1
#
_cell.length_a   1.000
_cell.length_b   1.000
_cell.length_c   1.000
_cell.angle_alpha   90.00
_cell.angle_beta   90.00
_cell.angle_gamma   90.00
#
_symmetry.space_group_name_H-M   'P 1'
#
loop_
_entity.id
_entity.type
_entity.pdbx_description
1 polymer ?
#
loop_
_entity_poly.entity_id
_entity_poly.type
_entity_poly.pdbx_seq_one_letter_code
_entity_poly.pdbx_strand_id
1 'polypeptide(L)'
;MSIEYKVPRLLWENLESVLLAQSKRYIAELAKRLGVSEKELQKKVLPSSDSLKICILDTQSETNKCKAYIQHDKLTIFCKKPIAYGSEYCTFHRNKRMMVIEGMNPIEIQKIKDIHTSGPLWVHKNTIINSSGDMVGKINRTTGKIKRFIISA
;
A
#
# COMPACT_ATOMS: atom_id res chain seq x y z
N MET A 1 -2.38 -1.72 15.51
CA MET A 1 -1.23 -2.04 14.62
C MET A 1 -1.75 -2.86 13.46
N SER A 2 -1.74 -2.33 12.22
CA SER A 2 -2.05 -3.13 11.03
C SER A 2 -0.80 -3.89 10.60
N ILE A 3 -0.90 -5.21 10.46
CA ILE A 3 0.19 -6.02 9.88
C ILE A 3 0.20 -5.72 8.37
N GLU A 4 1.30 -5.14 7.88
CA GLU A 4 1.49 -4.90 6.44
C GLU A 4 2.17 -6.12 5.79
N TYR A 5 1.43 -6.83 4.94
CA TYR A 5 1.96 -7.93 4.14
C TYR A 5 2.49 -7.41 2.81
N LYS A 6 3.74 -7.75 2.50
CA LYS A 6 4.32 -7.46 1.18
C LYS A 6 4.00 -8.60 0.22
N VAL A 7 3.22 -8.29 -0.81
CA VAL A 7 2.92 -9.22 -1.91
C VAL A 7 3.81 -8.87 -3.12
N PRO A 8 4.55 -9.82 -3.69
CA PRO A 8 5.34 -9.61 -4.90
C PRO A 8 4.53 -8.99 -6.04
N ARG A 9 5.12 -8.02 -6.75
CA ARG A 9 4.48 -7.29 -7.86
C ARG A 9 3.92 -8.22 -8.94
N LEU A 10 4.66 -9.28 -9.30
CA LEU A 10 4.22 -10.27 -10.28
C LEU A 10 2.89 -10.92 -9.91
N LEU A 11 2.60 -11.11 -8.61
CA LEU A 11 1.32 -11.68 -8.17
C LEU A 11 0.17 -10.67 -8.32
N TRP A 12 0.44 -9.38 -8.11
CA TRP A 12 -0.54 -8.32 -8.36
C TRP A 12 -0.86 -8.16 -9.84
N GLU A 13 0.16 -8.17 -10.68
CA GLU A 13 0.00 -8.05 -12.15
C GLU A 13 -0.78 -9.23 -12.74
N ASN A 14 -0.70 -10.40 -12.10
CA ASN A 14 -1.43 -11.60 -12.51
C ASN A 14 -2.73 -11.84 -11.72
N LEU A 15 -3.15 -10.92 -10.85
CA LEU A 15 -4.27 -11.12 -9.92
C LEU A 15 -5.55 -11.55 -10.66
N GLU A 16 -5.93 -10.82 -11.71
CA GLU A 16 -7.15 -11.09 -12.46
C GLU A 16 -7.12 -12.49 -13.10
N SER A 17 -6.02 -12.83 -13.76
CA SER A 17 -5.81 -14.14 -14.38
C SER A 17 -5.88 -15.28 -13.37
N VAL A 18 -5.24 -15.12 -12.20
CA VAL A 18 -5.25 -16.12 -11.13
C VAL A 18 -6.66 -16.29 -10.54
N LEU A 19 -7.35 -15.19 -10.23
CA LEU A 19 -8.72 -15.24 -9.71
C LEU A 19 -9.67 -15.89 -10.70
N LEU A 20 -9.56 -15.56 -11.99
CA LEU A 20 -10.39 -16.16 -13.03
C LEU A 20 -10.13 -17.66 -13.17
N ALA A 21 -8.87 -18.09 -13.15
CA ALA A 21 -8.51 -19.50 -13.23
C ALA A 21 -9.03 -20.30 -12.02
N GLN A 22 -8.88 -19.76 -10.81
CA GLN A 22 -9.40 -20.40 -9.59
C GLN A 22 -10.92 -20.44 -9.57
N SER A 23 -11.58 -19.37 -10.02
CA SER A 23 -13.05 -19.33 -10.12
C SER A 23 -13.57 -20.41 -11.08
N LYS A 24 -12.95 -20.56 -12.25
CA LYS A 24 -13.31 -21.62 -13.21
C LYS A 24 -13.14 -23.02 -12.62
N ARG A 25 -12.01 -23.28 -11.94
CA ARG A 25 -11.76 -24.57 -11.26
C ARG A 25 -12.81 -24.87 -10.20
N TYR A 26 -13.14 -23.88 -9.36
CA TYR A 26 -14.15 -24.02 -8.32
C TYR A 26 -15.53 -24.32 -8.91
N ILE A 27 -15.91 -23.64 -10.00
CA ILE A 27 -17.17 -23.90 -10.71
C ILE A 27 -17.21 -25.31 -11.29
N ALA A 28 -16.10 -25.80 -11.86
CA ALA A 28 -16.01 -27.15 -12.39
C ALA A 28 -16.22 -28.20 -11.28
N GLU A 29 -15.64 -28.00 -10.09
CA GLU A 29 -15.85 -28.88 -8.95
C GLU A 29 -17.29 -28.86 -8.46
N LEU A 30 -17.92 -27.67 -8.40
CA LEU A 30 -19.33 -27.54 -8.04
C LEU A 30 -20.25 -28.21 -9.06
N ALA A 31 -20.00 -28.05 -10.36
CA ALA A 31 -20.78 -28.66 -11.42
C ALA A 31 -20.82 -30.19 -11.29
N LYS A 32 -19.66 -30.79 -10.99
CA LYS A 32 -19.54 -32.24 -10.72
C LYS A 32 -20.37 -32.68 -9.51
N ARG A 33 -20.31 -31.91 -8.40
CA ARG A 33 -21.07 -32.22 -7.18
C ARG A 33 -22.58 -32.08 -7.37
N LEU A 34 -23.01 -31.12 -8.18
CA LEU A 34 -24.42 -30.85 -8.46
C LEU A 34 -24.99 -31.68 -9.61
N GLY A 35 -24.15 -32.41 -10.35
CA GLY A 35 -24.58 -33.21 -11.51
C GLY A 35 -25.05 -32.37 -12.70
N VAL A 36 -24.52 -31.15 -12.87
CA VAL A 36 -24.90 -30.23 -13.94
C VAL A 36 -23.75 -30.00 -14.93
N SER A 37 -24.07 -29.48 -16.11
CA SER A 37 -23.07 -29.09 -17.10
C SER A 37 -22.20 -27.93 -16.60
N GLU A 38 -20.88 -28.14 -16.56
CA GLU A 38 -19.89 -27.11 -16.20
C GLU A 38 -20.03 -25.86 -17.07
N LYS A 39 -20.19 -26.05 -18.38
CA LYS A 39 -20.29 -24.95 -19.34
C LYS A 39 -21.53 -24.10 -19.13
N GLU A 40 -22.66 -24.73 -18.79
CA GLU A 40 -23.91 -24.03 -18.51
C GLU A 40 -23.85 -23.31 -17.17
N LEU A 41 -23.31 -23.97 -16.13
CA LEU A 41 -23.14 -23.37 -14.82
C LEU A 41 -22.21 -22.16 -14.89
N GLN A 42 -21.05 -22.28 -15.56
CA GLN A 42 -20.11 -21.18 -15.73
C GLN A 42 -20.73 -19.98 -16.43
N LYS A 43 -21.49 -20.19 -17.53
CA LYS A 43 -22.19 -19.08 -18.22
C LYS A 43 -23.18 -18.36 -17.31
N LYS A 44 -23.81 -19.09 -16.38
CA LYS A 44 -24.80 -18.55 -15.45
C LYS A 44 -24.17 -17.74 -14.31
N VAL A 45 -23.01 -18.18 -13.80
CA VAL A 45 -22.38 -17.56 -12.61
C VAL A 45 -21.21 -16.63 -12.92
N LEU A 46 -20.62 -16.72 -14.11
CA LEU A 46 -19.58 -15.80 -14.61
C LEU A 46 -19.98 -15.24 -15.99
N PRO A 47 -21.07 -14.47 -16.08
CA PRO A 47 -21.48 -13.87 -17.34
C PRO A 47 -20.50 -12.76 -17.76
N SER A 48 -20.05 -12.79 -19.01
CA SER A 48 -19.11 -11.77 -19.54
C SER A 48 -19.68 -10.35 -19.58
N SER A 49 -21.01 -10.21 -19.54
CA SER A 49 -21.72 -8.93 -19.55
C SER A 49 -21.64 -8.17 -18.22
N ASP A 50 -21.33 -8.86 -17.13
CA ASP A 50 -21.26 -8.28 -15.79
C ASP A 50 -19.82 -8.38 -15.26
N SER A 51 -18.95 -7.54 -15.81
CA SER A 51 -17.53 -7.51 -15.45
C SER A 51 -17.14 -6.16 -14.84
N LEU A 52 -16.40 -6.22 -13.74
CA LEU A 52 -15.78 -5.07 -13.10
C LEU A 52 -14.30 -5.04 -13.46
N LYS A 53 -13.85 -3.91 -14.04
CA LYS A 53 -12.43 -3.69 -14.31
C LYS A 53 -11.71 -3.29 -13.02
N ILE A 54 -10.71 -4.07 -12.62
CA ILE A 54 -9.85 -3.75 -11.48
C ILE A 54 -8.61 -3.03 -12.01
N CYS A 55 -8.34 -1.83 -11.49
CA CYS A 55 -7.11 -1.09 -11.77
C CYS A 55 -6.25 -1.04 -10.51
N ILE A 56 -5.03 -1.55 -10.60
CA ILE A 56 -4.04 -1.46 -9.53
C ILE A 56 -3.21 -0.20 -9.75
N LEU A 57 -3.29 0.76 -8.82
CA LEU A 57 -2.50 1.98 -8.85
C LEU A 57 -1.29 1.83 -7.93
N ASP A 58 -0.09 1.82 -8.52
CA ASP A 58 1.15 1.82 -7.77
C ASP A 58 1.43 3.22 -7.19
N THR A 59 1.12 3.40 -5.91
CA THR A 59 1.34 4.64 -5.16
C THR A 59 2.81 4.86 -4.76
N GLN A 60 3.70 3.90 -5.04
CA GLN A 60 5.15 4.10 -4.90
C GLN A 60 5.72 4.92 -6.06
N SER A 61 5.04 4.94 -7.20
CA SER A 61 5.38 5.85 -8.29
C SER A 61 5.03 7.27 -7.91
N GLU A 62 6.00 8.19 -7.98
CA GLU A 62 5.80 9.63 -7.73
C GLU A 62 4.69 10.22 -8.60
N THR A 63 4.46 9.68 -9.80
CA THR A 63 3.43 10.13 -10.73
C THR A 63 2.00 9.80 -10.29
N ASN A 64 1.81 8.74 -9.49
CA ASN A 64 0.50 8.23 -9.08
C ASN A 64 0.13 8.60 -7.64
N LYS A 65 1.07 9.20 -6.92
CA LYS A 65 0.93 9.61 -5.52
C LYS A 65 0.47 11.06 -5.45
N CYS A 66 -0.49 11.33 -4.56
CA CYS A 66 -0.95 12.69 -4.32
C CYS A 66 0.20 13.60 -3.83
N LYS A 67 0.36 14.76 -4.48
CA LYS A 67 1.42 15.75 -4.15
C LYS A 67 1.17 16.59 -2.89
N ALA A 68 0.07 16.35 -2.18
CA ALA A 68 -0.24 17.04 -0.93
C ALA A 68 0.69 16.56 0.20
N TYR A 69 1.21 17.50 0.99
CA TYR A 69 1.97 17.20 2.21
C TYR A 69 1.04 16.97 3.41
N ILE A 70 1.24 15.88 4.14
CA ILE A 70 0.58 15.58 5.41
C ILE A 70 1.64 15.60 6.51
N GLN A 71 1.37 16.35 7.57
CA GLN A 71 2.21 16.39 8.76
C GLN A 71 1.73 15.35 9.78
N HIS A 72 2.61 14.41 10.13
CA HIS A 72 2.48 13.47 11.23
C HIS A 72 3.50 13.86 12.31
N ASP A 73 3.09 14.71 13.26
CA ASP A 73 3.96 15.30 14.28
C ASP A 73 5.23 15.97 13.67
N LYS A 74 6.40 15.35 13.80
CA LYS A 74 7.69 15.84 13.28
C LYS A 74 7.98 15.43 11.84
N LEU A 75 7.08 14.68 11.21
CA LEU A 75 7.30 14.04 9.93
C LEU A 75 6.32 14.60 8.89
N THR A 76 6.84 15.32 7.90
CA THR A 76 6.06 15.75 6.74
C THR A 76 6.26 14.74 5.61
N ILE A 77 5.19 14.09 5.18
CA ILE A 77 5.22 13.13 4.06
C ILE A 77 4.18 13.48 3.01
N PHE A 78 4.36 12.96 1.80
CA PHE A 78 3.30 13.00 0.82
C PHE A 78 2.10 12.15 1.24
N CYS A 79 0.91 12.62 0.85
CA CYS A 79 -0.31 11.87 0.95
C CYS A 79 -0.19 10.56 0.18
N LYS A 80 -0.39 9.43 0.86
CA LYS A 80 -0.35 8.09 0.26
C LYS A 80 -1.58 7.74 -0.58
N LYS A 81 -2.59 8.62 -0.65
CA LYS A 81 -3.79 8.38 -1.46
C LYS A 81 -3.44 8.54 -2.95
N PRO A 82 -4.05 7.73 -3.84
CA PRO A 82 -3.83 7.86 -5.27
C PRO A 82 -4.31 9.22 -5.78
N ILE A 83 -3.69 9.70 -6.87
CA ILE A 83 -4.15 10.89 -7.59
C ILE A 83 -5.58 10.69 -8.12
N ALA A 84 -6.37 11.75 -8.09
CA ALA A 84 -7.64 11.79 -8.81
C ALA A 84 -7.37 12.04 -10.30
N TYR A 85 -8.22 11.50 -11.16
CA TYR A 85 -8.10 11.71 -12.60
C TYR A 85 -8.05 13.20 -12.96
N GLY A 86 -7.07 13.59 -13.78
CA GLY A 86 -6.86 14.97 -14.22
C GLY A 86 -6.32 15.91 -13.12
N SER A 87 -5.76 15.39 -12.02
CA SER A 87 -5.24 16.20 -10.92
C SER A 87 -3.91 15.64 -10.40
N GLU A 88 -3.10 16.52 -9.81
CA GLU A 88 -1.90 16.13 -9.06
C GLU A 88 -2.23 15.72 -7.60
N TYR A 89 -3.51 15.79 -7.22
CA TYR A 89 -3.99 15.56 -5.86
C TYR A 89 -5.05 14.45 -5.81
N CYS A 90 -5.22 13.83 -4.64
CA CYS A 90 -6.28 12.85 -4.42
C CYS A 90 -7.66 13.51 -4.37
N THR A 91 -8.73 12.71 -4.38
CA THR A 91 -10.13 13.19 -4.37
C THR A 91 -10.47 14.13 -3.22
N PHE A 92 -9.76 14.00 -2.09
CA PHE A 92 -9.89 14.87 -0.94
C PHE A 92 -9.05 16.15 -1.06
N HIS A 93 -7.75 16.01 -1.38
CA HIS A 93 -6.82 17.14 -1.42
C HIS A 93 -7.01 18.03 -2.66
N ARG A 94 -7.63 17.54 -3.74
CA ARG A 94 -7.95 18.39 -4.91
C ARG A 94 -8.92 19.53 -4.57
N ASN A 95 -9.76 19.35 -3.55
CA ASN A 95 -10.79 20.31 -3.14
C ASN A 95 -10.37 21.13 -1.92
N LYS A 96 -9.29 20.76 -1.24
CA LYS A 96 -8.73 21.51 -0.11
C LYS A 96 -7.49 22.25 -0.60
N ARG A 97 -7.50 23.58 -0.57
CA ARG A 97 -6.28 24.37 -0.78
C ARG A 97 -5.27 23.96 0.30
N MET A 98 -4.24 23.21 -0.11
CA MET A 98 -3.13 22.87 0.76
C MET A 98 -2.27 24.12 0.92
N MET A 99 -2.06 24.57 2.15
CA MET A 99 -1.08 25.64 2.39
C MET A 99 0.32 25.05 2.19
N VAL A 100 1.00 25.46 1.13
CA VAL A 100 2.45 25.31 1.05
C VAL A 100 3.01 26.37 1.97
N ILE A 101 3.56 25.96 3.12
CA ILE A 101 4.26 26.90 4.00
C ILE A 101 5.63 27.15 3.38
N GLU A 102 5.76 28.26 2.66
CA GLU A 102 7.06 28.72 2.13
C GLU A 102 8.04 28.96 3.28
N GLY A 103 9.31 28.60 3.08
CA GLY A 103 10.37 28.80 4.07
C GLY A 103 10.52 27.71 5.13
N MET A 104 9.78 26.61 5.04
CA MET A 104 10.12 25.42 5.84
C MET A 104 11.39 24.76 5.31
N ASN A 105 12.38 24.59 6.18
CA ASN A 105 13.53 23.72 5.97
C ASN A 105 13.24 22.37 6.64
N PRO A 106 12.50 21.45 5.97
CA PRO A 106 12.17 20.17 6.57
C PRO A 106 13.44 19.41 6.90
N ILE A 107 13.42 18.73 8.05
CA ILE A 107 14.53 17.89 8.47
C ILE A 107 14.59 16.68 7.52
N GLU A 108 15.71 16.52 6.83
CA GLU A 108 15.94 15.33 6.02
C GLU A 108 16.13 14.10 6.91
N ILE A 109 15.33 13.07 6.65
CA ILE A 109 15.37 11.78 7.35
C ILE A 109 15.64 10.68 6.32
N GLN A 110 16.44 9.68 6.69
CA GLN A 110 16.80 8.60 5.77
C GLN A 110 15.91 7.38 6.01
N LYS A 111 15.35 6.81 4.95
CA LYS A 111 14.58 5.57 5.06
C LYS A 111 15.52 4.41 5.36
N ILE A 112 15.20 3.61 6.39
CA ILE A 112 15.93 2.37 6.68
C ILE A 112 15.44 1.31 5.69
N LYS A 113 16.36 0.46 5.21
CA LYS A 113 16.01 -0.68 4.34
C LYS A 113 14.91 -1.50 5.00
N ASP A 114 13.88 -1.81 4.24
CA ASP A 114 12.70 -2.48 4.78
C ASP A 114 13.07 -3.85 5.37
N ILE A 115 12.59 -4.11 6.58
CA ILE A 115 12.76 -5.38 7.30
C ILE A 115 11.40 -6.08 7.29
N HIS A 116 11.34 -7.36 6.90
CA HIS A 116 10.08 -8.10 6.74
C HIS A 116 9.19 -8.13 8.00
N THR A 117 9.79 -8.02 9.17
CA THR A 117 9.13 -8.10 10.48
C THR A 117 8.68 -6.74 11.02
N SER A 118 8.83 -5.66 10.26
CA SER A 118 8.44 -4.32 10.69
C SER A 118 7.83 -3.50 9.56
N GLY A 119 6.91 -2.61 9.93
CA GLY A 119 6.50 -1.51 9.05
C GLY A 119 7.69 -0.61 8.67
N PRO A 120 7.49 0.36 7.77
CA PRO A 120 8.54 1.25 7.30
C PRO A 120 9.14 2.07 8.45
N LEU A 121 10.46 2.24 8.43
CA LEU A 121 11.23 2.95 9.45
C LEU A 121 12.13 4.01 8.82
N TRP A 122 12.34 5.10 9.55
CA TRP A 122 13.25 6.18 9.18
C TRP A 122 14.26 6.44 10.28
N VAL A 123 15.45 6.88 9.90
CA VAL A 123 16.49 7.34 10.82
C VAL A 123 16.66 8.85 10.70
N HIS A 124 16.65 9.51 11.86
CA HIS A 124 17.12 10.88 12.01
C HIS A 124 18.17 10.92 13.13
N LYS A 125 19.40 11.32 12.79
CA LYS A 125 20.56 11.22 13.69
C LYS A 125 20.72 9.78 14.23
N ASN A 126 20.47 9.57 15.53
CA ASN A 126 20.55 8.26 16.21
C ASN A 126 19.19 7.69 16.59
N THR A 127 18.10 8.29 16.11
CA THR A 127 16.73 7.94 16.47
C THR A 127 16.03 7.24 15.32
N ILE A 128 15.23 6.23 15.63
CA ILE A 128 14.39 5.51 14.68
C ILE A 128 12.94 5.93 14.86
N ILE A 129 12.31 6.29 13.75
CA ILE A 129 10.95 6.83 13.68
C ILE A 129 10.10 5.88 12.84
N ASN A 130 8.84 5.63 13.25
CA ASN A 130 7.88 4.82 12.49
C ASN A 130 7.02 5.67 11.51
N SER A 131 6.08 5.04 10.81
CA SER A 131 5.18 5.72 9.86
C SER A 131 4.19 6.70 10.49
N SER A 132 4.00 6.63 11.80
CA SER A 132 3.13 7.52 12.57
C SER A 132 3.87 8.74 13.13
N GLY A 133 5.21 8.80 12.98
CA GLY A 133 6.04 9.86 13.56
C GLY A 133 6.59 9.52 14.95
N ASP A 134 6.26 8.35 15.52
CA ASP A 134 6.70 7.96 16.86
C ASP A 134 8.15 7.50 16.87
N MET A 135 8.85 7.84 17.95
CA MET A 135 10.17 7.30 18.24
C MET A 135 10.06 5.84 18.70
N VAL A 136 10.54 4.91 17.87
CA VAL A 136 10.45 3.46 18.12
C VAL A 136 11.79 2.79 18.41
N GLY A 137 12.88 3.55 18.46
CA GLY A 137 14.19 3.02 18.81
C GLY A 137 15.35 3.97 18.59
N LYS A 138 16.55 3.43 18.74
CA LYS A 138 17.82 4.09 18.45
C LYS A 138 18.68 3.22 17.55
N ILE A 139 19.49 3.87 16.72
CA ILE A 139 20.49 3.21 15.89
C ILE A 139 21.88 3.67 16.29
N ASN A 140 22.80 2.71 16.43
CA ASN A 140 24.21 3.00 16.53
C ASN A 140 24.82 2.93 15.13
N ARG A 141 25.16 4.09 14.56
CA ARG A 141 25.67 4.20 13.19
C ARG A 141 27.06 3.57 13.00
N THR A 142 27.89 3.52 14.04
CA THR A 142 29.24 2.92 13.95
C THR A 142 29.21 1.40 13.91
N THR A 143 28.22 0.78 14.57
CA THR A 143 28.07 -0.68 14.63
C THR A 143 26.97 -1.24 13.74
N GLY A 144 26.14 -0.37 13.13
CA GLY A 144 24.95 -0.75 12.36
C GLY A 144 23.84 -1.39 13.20
N LYS A 145 23.97 -1.42 14.54
CA LYS A 145 23.01 -2.10 15.42
C LYS A 145 21.82 -1.20 15.76
N ILE A 146 20.63 -1.75 15.57
CA ILE A 146 19.34 -1.13 15.90
C ILE A 146 18.84 -1.68 17.25
N LYS A 147 18.48 -0.79 18.18
CA LYS A 147 17.77 -1.12 19.41
C LYS A 147 16.36 -0.53 19.33
N ARG A 148 15.34 -1.39 19.33
CA ARG A 148 13.93 -0.96 19.30
C ARG A 148 13.35 -0.95 20.70
N PHE A 149 12.50 0.03 20.98
CA PHE A 149 11.68 0.01 22.19
C PHE A 149 10.56 -1.01 21.97
N ILE A 150 10.52 -2.05 22.79
CA ILE A 150 9.40 -2.98 22.83
C ILE A 150 8.39 -2.36 23.79
N ILE A 151 7.31 -1.79 23.24
CA ILE A 151 6.16 -1.40 24.06
C ILE A 151 5.29 -2.65 24.12
N SER A 152 5.41 -3.41 25.19
CA SER A 152 4.44 -4.45 25.53
C SER A 152 3.08 -3.77 25.72
N ALA A 153 2.08 -4.21 24.97
CA ALA A 153 0.69 -3.86 25.22
C ALA A 153 0.22 -4.48 26.54
#